data_AF-A0A7Z6SUG5-F1
#
_entry.id   AF-A0A7Z6SUG5-F1
#
_cell.length_a   1.000
_cell.length_b   1.000
_cell.length_c   1.000
_cell.angle_alpha   90.00
_cell.angle_beta   90.00
_cell.angle_gamma   90.00
#
_symmetry.space_group_name_H-M   'P 1'
#
loop_
_entity.id
_entity.type
_entity.pdbx_description
1 polymer ?
#
loop_
_entity_poly.entity_id
_entity_poly.type
_entity_poly.pdbx_seq_one_letter_code
_entity_poly.pdbx_strand_id
1 'polypeptide(L)'
;MISKICSSFKLANAFKGFLFKRISSPAQSARITKMVLGIKDAFNDDKDSLDNACEALDLIVKFKKEHPQDFNELFEILKDLIQEYEQNPDEIKQNLKEILK
;
A
#
# COMPACT_ATOMS: atom_id res chain seq x y z
N MET A 1 -14.75 -3.47 18.49
CA MET A 1 -13.57 -4.36 18.35
C MET A 1 -13.85 -5.51 17.39
N ILE A 2 -14.90 -6.31 17.60
CA ILE A 2 -15.29 -7.40 16.67
C ILE A 2 -15.59 -6.87 15.26
N SER A 3 -16.30 -5.74 15.13
CA SER A 3 -16.57 -5.09 13.83
C SER A 3 -15.29 -4.72 13.07
N LYS A 4 -14.30 -4.12 13.76
CA LYS A 4 -12.99 -3.79 13.16
C LYS A 4 -12.29 -5.04 12.63
N ILE A 5 -12.30 -6.13 13.41
CA ILE A 5 -11.69 -7.41 13.01
C ILE A 5 -12.39 -7.99 11.78
N CYS A 6 -13.73 -8.02 11.75
CA CYS A 6 -14.49 -8.48 10.59
C CYS A 6 -14.19 -7.64 9.33
N SER A 7 -14.13 -6.32 9.47
CA SER A 7 -13.87 -5.40 8.36
C SER A 7 -12.43 -5.51 7.85
N SER A 8 -11.46 -5.74 8.75
CA SER A 8 -10.10 -6.10 8.37
C SER A 8 -10.03 -7.43 7.62
N PHE A 9 -10.77 -8.45 8.05
CA PHE A 9 -10.83 -9.73 7.35
C PHE A 9 -11.49 -9.61 5.97
N LYS A 10 -12.56 -8.80 5.84
CA LYS A 10 -13.20 -8.54 4.55
C LYS A 10 -12.27 -7.84 3.57
N LEU A 11 -11.58 -6.78 4.00
CA LEU A 11 -10.58 -6.10 3.18
C LEU A 11 -9.41 -7.01 2.82
N ALA A 12 -8.88 -7.76 3.78
CA ALA A 12 -7.84 -8.76 3.50
C ALA A 12 -8.35 -9.81 2.50
N ASN A 13 -9.60 -10.24 2.58
CA ASN A 13 -10.18 -11.21 1.66
C ASN A 13 -10.41 -10.64 0.25
N ALA A 14 -10.83 -9.37 0.14
CA ALA A 14 -10.94 -8.67 -1.14
C ALA A 14 -9.56 -8.52 -1.80
N PHE A 15 -8.54 -8.20 -1.00
CA PHE A 15 -7.21 -7.89 -1.53
C PHE A 15 -6.26 -9.09 -1.66
N LYS A 16 -6.50 -10.20 -0.95
CA LYS A 16 -5.58 -11.34 -0.92
C LYS A 16 -5.28 -11.92 -2.31
N GLY A 17 -6.27 -11.91 -3.20
CA GLY A 17 -6.19 -12.58 -4.50
C GLY A 17 -5.07 -12.01 -5.36
N PHE A 18 -4.99 -10.69 -5.48
CA PHE A 18 -3.89 -10.05 -6.19
C PHE A 18 -2.62 -9.95 -5.33
N LEU A 19 -2.72 -9.74 -4.02
CA LEU A 19 -1.52 -9.66 -3.17
C LEU A 19 -0.71 -10.96 -3.21
N PHE A 20 -1.34 -12.13 -3.13
CA PHE A 20 -0.65 -13.42 -3.27
C PHE A 20 -0.16 -13.70 -4.70
N LYS A 21 -0.78 -13.10 -5.71
CA LYS A 21 -0.35 -13.23 -7.11
C LYS A 21 0.94 -12.44 -7.39
N ARG A 22 1.12 -11.30 -6.72
CA ARG A 22 2.20 -10.33 -6.96
C ARG A 22 3.36 -10.44 -5.97
N ILE A 23 3.06 -10.80 -4.72
CA ILE A 23 4.06 -11.03 -3.67
C ILE A 23 4.50 -12.49 -3.72
N SER A 24 5.64 -12.73 -4.35
CA SER A 24 6.24 -14.05 -4.57
C SER A 24 7.09 -14.55 -3.39
N SER A 25 7.53 -13.66 -2.49
CA SER A 25 8.40 -14.03 -1.37
C SER A 25 8.30 -13.09 -0.15
N PRO A 26 8.64 -13.57 1.05
CA PRO A 26 8.75 -12.73 2.24
C PRO A 26 9.74 -11.57 2.09
N ALA A 27 10.86 -11.79 1.38
CA ALA A 27 11.86 -10.76 1.14
C ALA A 27 11.32 -9.62 0.25
N GLN A 28 10.57 -9.96 -0.81
CA GLN A 28 9.87 -8.97 -1.64
C GLN A 28 8.85 -8.19 -0.81
N SER A 29 8.05 -8.87 0.01
CA SER A 29 7.10 -8.21 0.91
C SER A 29 7.80 -7.22 1.83
N ALA A 30 8.92 -7.61 2.46
CA ALA A 30 9.67 -6.74 3.36
C ALA A 30 10.23 -5.50 2.64
N ARG A 31 10.73 -5.67 1.40
CA ARG A 31 11.23 -4.56 0.57
C ARG A 31 10.11 -3.57 0.22
N ILE A 32 8.97 -4.07 -0.25
CA ILE A 32 7.80 -3.24 -0.59
C ILE A 32 7.26 -2.53 0.66
N THR A 33 7.08 -3.25 1.77
CA THR A 33 6.61 -2.65 3.04
C THR A 33 7.56 -1.56 3.52
N LYS A 34 8.88 -1.79 3.48
CA LYS A 34 9.88 -0.79 3.86
C LYS A 34 9.76 0.48 3.01
N MET A 35 9.55 0.33 1.70
CA MET A 35 9.38 1.47 0.80
C MET A 35 8.11 2.26 1.11
N VAL A 36 6.97 1.59 1.29
CA VAL A 36 5.69 2.25 1.64
C VAL A 36 5.80 2.96 3.00
N LEU A 37 6.44 2.35 3.99
CA LEU A 37 6.68 2.99 5.29
C LEU A 37 7.61 4.20 5.17
N GLY A 38 8.69 4.11 4.39
CA GLY A 38 9.58 5.24 4.17
C GLY A 38 8.86 6.44 3.54
N ILE A 39 7.97 6.21 2.58
CA ILE A 39 7.13 7.27 2.00
C ILE A 39 6.21 7.86 3.06
N LYS A 40 5.54 7.02 3.86
CA LYS A 40 4.67 7.48 4.94
C LYS A 40 5.44 8.34 5.95
N ASP A 41 6.64 7.94 6.31
CA ASP A 41 7.47 8.66 7.28
C ASP A 41 7.95 10.00 6.70
N ALA A 42 8.31 10.04 5.39
CA ALA A 42 8.64 11.29 4.70
C ALA A 42 7.49 12.31 4.72
N PHE A 43 6.23 11.87 4.72
CA PHE A 43 5.07 12.78 4.80
C PHE A 43 4.63 13.12 6.24
N ASN A 44 5.16 12.43 7.26
CA ASN A 44 4.88 12.73 8.67
C ASN A 44 5.93 13.64 9.32
N ASP A 45 6.98 14.02 8.59
CA ASP A 45 8.02 14.92 9.07
C ASP A 45 7.52 16.38 9.06
N ASP A 46 7.94 17.18 10.06
CA ASP A 46 7.52 18.57 10.26
C ASP A 46 8.19 19.56 9.27
N LYS A 47 8.86 19.05 8.23
CA LYS A 47 9.51 19.84 7.17
C LYS A 47 8.48 20.50 6.23
N ASP A 48 8.97 21.37 5.34
CA ASP A 48 8.15 21.92 4.28
C ASP A 48 7.57 20.82 3.38
N SER A 49 6.35 21.04 2.91
CA SER A 49 5.61 20.13 2.03
C SER A 49 6.36 19.75 0.75
N LEU A 50 7.16 20.69 0.21
CA LEU A 50 7.99 20.45 -0.97
C LEU A 50 9.18 19.54 -0.65
N ASP A 51 9.80 19.71 0.51
CA ASP A 51 10.92 18.87 0.95
C ASP A 51 10.46 17.44 1.19
N ASN A 52 9.31 17.27 1.85
CA ASN A 52 8.68 15.96 2.07
C ASN A 52 8.33 15.26 0.75
N ALA A 53 7.79 16.00 -0.21
CA ALA A 53 7.50 15.46 -1.54
C ALA A 53 8.77 15.05 -2.30
N CYS A 54 9.85 15.85 -2.22
CA CYS A 54 11.13 15.51 -2.83
C CYS A 54 11.76 14.26 -2.21
N GLU A 55 11.69 14.13 -0.88
CA GLU A 55 12.19 12.95 -0.15
C GLU A 55 11.41 11.68 -0.53
N ALA A 56 10.08 11.76 -0.60
CA ALA A 56 9.25 10.66 -1.06
C ALA A 56 9.58 10.24 -2.51
N LEU A 57 9.80 11.21 -3.40
CA LEU A 57 10.19 10.94 -4.79
C LEU A 57 11.58 10.29 -4.87
N ASP A 58 12.55 10.73 -4.08
CA ASP A 58 13.89 10.11 -4.04
C ASP A 58 13.80 8.65 -3.57
N LEU A 59 13.00 8.36 -2.53
CA LEU A 59 12.75 7.00 -2.07
C LEU A 59 12.14 6.11 -3.17
N ILE A 60 11.18 6.63 -3.94
CA ILE A 60 10.57 5.92 -5.07
C ILE A 60 11.60 5.62 -6.16
N VAL A 61 12.40 6.61 -6.55
CA VAL A 61 13.43 6.47 -7.59
C VAL A 61 14.51 5.49 -7.15
N LYS A 62 14.98 5.59 -5.91
CA LYS A 62 15.96 4.69 -5.32
C LYS A 62 15.44 3.25 -5.28
N PHE A 63 14.20 3.05 -4.84
CA PHE A 63 13.59 1.73 -4.80
C PHE A 63 13.50 1.10 -6.19
N LYS A 64 13.10 1.86 -7.22
CA LYS A 64 13.08 1.39 -8.60
C LYS A 64 14.47 0.99 -9.10
N LYS A 65 15.51 1.74 -8.73
CA LYS A 65 16.90 1.47 -9.12
C LYS A 65 17.43 0.19 -8.46
N GLU A 66 17.15 0.00 -7.17
CA GLU A 66 17.65 -1.14 -6.39
C GLU A 66 16.83 -2.42 -6.63
N HIS A 67 15.52 -2.29 -6.86
CA HIS A 67 14.56 -3.39 -6.96
C HIS A 67 13.54 -3.16 -8.09
N PRO A 68 13.96 -3.15 -9.36
CA PRO A 68 13.09 -2.80 -10.50
C PRO A 68 11.91 -3.76 -10.69
N GLN A 69 12.08 -5.05 -10.38
CA GLN A 69 10.99 -6.03 -10.44
C GLN A 69 9.96 -5.77 -9.35
N ASP A 70 10.40 -5.57 -8.10
CA ASP A 70 9.51 -5.25 -6.98
C ASP A 70 8.77 -3.93 -7.20
N PHE A 71 9.40 -2.95 -7.85
CA PHE A 71 8.73 -1.70 -8.24
C PHE A 71 7.58 -1.95 -9.22
N ASN A 72 7.76 -2.80 -10.22
CA ASN A 72 6.69 -3.16 -11.15
C ASN A 72 5.56 -3.92 -10.43
N GLU A 73 5.89 -4.86 -9.55
CA GLU A 73 4.89 -5.59 -8.76
C GLU A 73 4.13 -4.67 -7.81
N LEU A 74 4.80 -3.70 -7.18
CA LEU A 74 4.13 -2.66 -6.39
C LEU A 74 3.16 -1.85 -7.24
N PHE A 75 3.55 -1.46 -8.46
CA PHE A 75 2.67 -0.71 -9.36
C PHE A 75 1.43 -1.54 -9.76
N GLU A 76 1.61 -2.82 -10.05
CA GLU A 76 0.49 -3.73 -10.34
C GLU A 76 -0.40 -3.94 -9.12
N ILE A 77 0.16 -4.03 -7.90
CA ILE A 77 -0.61 -4.09 -6.65
C ILE A 77 -1.47 -2.83 -6.49
N LEU A 78 -0.91 -1.64 -6.72
CA LEU A 78 -1.66 -0.38 -6.65
C LEU A 78 -2.80 -0.32 -7.67
N LYS A 79 -2.55 -0.80 -8.89
CA LYS A 79 -3.56 -0.89 -9.94
C LYS A 79 -4.68 -1.86 -9.57
N ASP A 80 -4.33 -3.07 -9.11
CA ASP A 80 -5.29 -4.08 -8.69
C ASP A 80 -6.13 -3.58 -7.49
N LEU A 81 -5.51 -2.85 -6.54
CA LEU A 81 -6.19 -2.17 -5.43
C LEU A 81 -7.22 -1.13 -5.90
N ILE A 82 -6.82 -0.24 -6.82
CA ILE A 82 -7.72 0.80 -7.35
C ILE A 82 -8.89 0.16 -8.09
N GLN A 83 -8.62 -0.85 -8.91
CA GLN A 83 -9.67 -1.55 -9.66
C GLN A 83 -10.66 -2.24 -8.72
N GLU A 84 -10.19 -2.91 -7.67
CA GLU A 84 -11.06 -3.54 -6.66
C GLU A 84 -11.91 -2.48 -5.93
N TYR A 85 -11.32 -1.33 -5.59
CA TYR A 85 -12.05 -0.18 -5.05
C TYR A 85 -13.12 0.35 -6.01
N GLU A 86 -12.84 0.45 -7.31
CA GLU A 86 -13.81 0.91 -8.30
C GLU A 86 -14.96 -0.08 -8.50
N GLN A 87 -14.72 -1.38 -8.36
CA GLN A 87 -15.74 -2.42 -8.47
C GLN A 87 -16.64 -2.47 -7.23
N ASN A 88 -16.08 -2.26 -6.04
CA ASN A 88 -16.79 -2.39 -4.76
C ASN A 88 -16.62 -1.16 -3.84
N PRO A 89 -16.91 0.08 -4.31
CA PRO A 89 -16.49 1.31 -3.62
C PRO A 89 -17.18 1.50 -2.27
N ASP A 90 -18.47 1.19 -2.16
CA ASP A 90 -19.24 1.39 -0.93
C ASP A 90 -18.81 0.40 0.16
N GLU A 91 -18.60 -0.87 -0.20
CA GLU A 91 -18.12 -1.89 0.73
C GLU A 91 -16.72 -1.56 1.22
N ILE A 92 -15.80 -1.20 0.32
CA ILE A 92 -14.42 -0.88 0.70
C ILE A 92 -14.36 0.37 1.55
N LYS A 93 -15.08 1.45 1.19
CA LYS A 93 -15.19 2.66 2.03
C LYS A 93 -15.74 2.34 3.42
N GLN A 94 -16.79 1.52 3.50
CA GLN A 94 -17.41 1.17 4.78
C GLN A 94 -16.45 0.35 5.65
N ASN A 95 -15.81 -0.66 5.08
CA ASN A 95 -14.83 -1.48 5.80
C ASN A 95 -13.65 -0.62 6.30
N LEU A 96 -13.16 0.32 5.48
CA LEU A 96 -12.09 1.25 5.88
C LEU A 96 -12.53 2.19 7.01
N LYS A 97 -13.74 2.77 6.93
CA LYS A 97 -14.31 3.62 7.99
C LYS A 97 -14.41 2.88 9.32
N GLU A 98 -14.79 1.61 9.29
CA GLU A 98 -14.91 0.80 10.50
C GLU A 98 -13.57 0.47 11.14
N ILE A 99 -12.49 0.32 10.35
CA ILE A 99 -11.13 0.11 10.84
C ILE A 99 -10.54 1.39 11.47
N LEU A 100 -10.85 2.55 10.88
CA LEU A 100 -10.29 3.85 11.26
C LEU A 100 -11.03 4.56 12.40
N LYS A 101 -12.33 4.27 12.61
CA LYS A 101 -12.98 4.47 13.92
C LYS A 101 -12.30 3.60 14.96
#